data_AF-A0A3N5VR73-F1
#
_entry.id   AF-A0A3N5VR73-F1
#
_cell.length_a   1.000
_cell.length_b   1.000
_cell.length_c   1.000
_cell.angle_alpha   90.00
_cell.angle_beta   90.00
_cell.angle_gamma   90.00
#
_symmetry.space_group_name_H-M   'P 1'
#
loop_
_entity.id
_entity.type
_entity.pdbx_description
1 polymer ?
#
loop_
_entity_poly.entity_id
_entity_poly.type
_entity_poly.pdbx_seq_one_letter_code
_entity_poly.pdbx_strand_id
1 'polypeptide(L)'
;MNCRLCPTVSLFWVLLLTAAACAAEPGLVGWWRLDDGAGTTAADSSDAGHNGSFTTGNHTWVQGKFGGALKFDGGGQVEIPDHADFHFEDAVSIALWANPEATQQGDAKFFIKQKSTYYPYAIQYDSSGKTIYANASSASAQFNTKPNLANFPGEWGHLCCTYDGSAVILYKNGVEVARTAGSGKIRQNTHPFTIGGRLTYTTGNNYTGMIDDVRLYSRALTPQDIQKVMQGPPAAAASKPSPAVGAVDVLRDIVLSWKPAAPGMAHDIYFGTVSADVTGADRANPKGVLVGQAQDANTYDPPGLLPLGQ
;
A
#
# COMPACT_ATOMS: atom_id res chain seq x y z
N MET A 1 5.74 65.86 11.48
CA MET A 1 5.25 64.84 10.53
C MET A 1 6.37 64.53 9.56
N ASN A 2 7.13 63.44 9.76
CA ASN A 2 8.16 63.01 8.80
C ASN A 2 7.93 61.54 8.49
N CYS A 3 7.52 61.32 7.25
CA CYS A 3 7.21 60.05 6.61
C CYS A 3 8.50 59.22 6.48
N ARG A 4 8.51 57.97 7.00
CA ARG A 4 9.57 56.99 6.73
C ARG A 4 9.06 56.06 5.63
N LEU A 5 9.66 56.17 4.44
CA LEU A 5 9.58 55.15 3.39
C LEU A 5 10.30 53.90 3.87
N CYS A 6 9.55 52.82 4.09
CA CYS A 6 10.07 51.48 4.31
C CYS A 6 10.15 50.79 2.93
N PRO A 7 11.33 50.40 2.43
CA PRO A 7 11.41 49.64 1.20
C PRO A 7 11.00 48.19 1.50
N THR A 8 9.85 47.79 0.97
CA THR A 8 9.42 46.39 0.91
C THR A 8 10.39 45.60 0.03
N VAL A 9 11.26 44.81 0.66
CA VAL A 9 12.03 43.78 -0.04
C VAL A 9 11.22 42.49 0.03
N SER A 10 10.53 42.16 -1.06
CA SER A 10 9.91 40.84 -1.21
C SER A 10 11.00 39.79 -1.41
N LEU A 11 11.26 38.96 -0.40
CA LEU A 11 12.03 37.73 -0.55
C LEU A 11 11.07 36.54 -0.63
N PHE A 12 11.27 35.73 -1.67
CA PHE A 12 10.58 34.46 -1.84
C PHE A 12 11.13 33.44 -0.83
N TRP A 13 10.24 32.87 -0.03
CA TRP A 13 10.54 31.84 0.95
C TRP A 13 10.24 30.47 0.34
N VAL A 14 11.17 29.53 0.46
CA VAL A 14 10.92 28.11 0.13
C VAL A 14 11.07 27.32 1.42
N LEU A 15 10.00 27.24 2.21
CA LEU A 15 9.85 26.17 3.19
C LEU A 15 9.38 24.94 2.43
N LEU A 16 10.32 24.08 2.05
CA LEU A 16 10.00 22.73 1.58
C LEU A 16 10.15 21.78 2.77
N LEU A 17 9.03 21.40 3.38
CA LEU A 17 8.96 20.02 3.83
C LEU A 17 8.99 19.20 2.55
N THR A 18 9.95 18.30 2.41
CA THR A 18 9.71 17.14 1.57
C THR A 18 8.53 16.41 2.20
N ALA A 19 7.31 16.78 1.80
CA ALA A 19 6.39 15.73 1.43
C ALA A 19 7.22 14.89 0.45
N ALA A 20 7.62 13.69 0.87
CA ALA A 20 7.63 12.63 -0.10
C ALA A 20 6.21 12.71 -0.67
N ALA A 21 6.04 13.40 -1.81
CA ALA A 21 4.88 13.20 -2.63
C ALA A 21 4.87 11.68 -2.75
N CYS A 22 3.88 11.04 -2.11
CA CYS A 22 3.66 9.62 -2.25
C CYS A 22 3.61 9.46 -3.76
N ALA A 23 4.71 8.99 -4.34
CA ALA A 23 4.84 9.00 -5.78
C ALA A 23 3.70 8.11 -6.24
N ALA A 24 2.73 8.70 -6.95
CA ALA A 24 1.52 7.99 -7.32
C ALA A 24 1.94 6.64 -7.89
N GLU A 25 1.58 5.55 -7.20
CA GLU A 25 2.01 4.23 -7.60
C GLU A 25 1.36 3.93 -8.95
N PRO A 26 2.13 3.87 -10.07
CA PRO A 26 1.51 3.88 -11.39
C PRO A 26 0.60 2.67 -11.55
N GLY A 27 -0.65 2.92 -11.95
CA GLY A 27 -1.65 1.89 -12.15
C GLY A 27 -2.16 1.24 -10.86
N LEU A 28 -1.90 1.79 -9.67
CA LEU A 28 -2.58 1.36 -8.44
C LEU A 28 -4.07 1.69 -8.53
N VAL A 29 -4.90 0.67 -8.33
CA VAL A 29 -6.36 0.77 -8.44
C VAL A 29 -7.00 0.71 -7.07
N GLY A 30 -6.43 -0.06 -6.13
CA GLY A 30 -6.91 -0.11 -4.76
C GLY A 30 -5.86 -0.68 -3.82
N TRP A 31 -5.87 -0.23 -2.58
CA TRP A 31 -4.90 -0.61 -1.56
C TRP A 31 -5.54 -0.77 -0.19
N TRP A 32 -5.76 -2.01 0.23
CA TRP A 32 -6.27 -2.34 1.57
C TRP A 32 -5.11 -2.69 2.46
N ARG A 33 -4.65 -1.72 3.25
CA ARG A 33 -3.60 -1.93 4.27
C ARG A 33 -4.05 -2.87 5.38
N LEU A 34 -5.34 -2.96 5.65
CA LEU A 34 -5.90 -3.76 6.74
C LEU A 34 -5.36 -3.34 8.14
N ASP A 35 -5.10 -2.04 8.26
CA ASP A 35 -4.66 -1.33 9.48
C ASP A 35 -5.84 -0.80 10.33
N ASP A 36 -7.10 -0.97 9.89
CA ASP A 36 -8.26 -0.27 10.44
C ASP A 36 -8.52 -0.58 11.93
N GLY A 37 -8.14 -1.78 12.39
CA GLY A 37 -8.08 -2.16 13.80
C GLY A 37 -9.43 -2.43 14.48
N ALA A 38 -10.56 -2.05 13.86
CA ALA A 38 -11.90 -2.30 14.39
C ALA A 38 -12.98 -2.18 13.30
N GLY A 39 -14.19 -2.66 13.63
CA GLY A 39 -15.37 -2.51 12.78
C GLY A 39 -15.41 -3.49 11.60
N THR A 40 -16.31 -3.19 10.65
CA THR A 40 -16.62 -4.05 9.51
C THR A 40 -16.27 -3.41 8.16
N THR A 41 -15.32 -2.50 8.13
CA THR A 41 -14.84 -1.88 6.89
C THR A 41 -13.34 -2.14 6.76
N ALA A 42 -12.92 -2.57 5.58
CA ALA A 42 -11.53 -2.57 5.16
C ALA A 42 -11.34 -1.35 4.26
N ALA A 43 -10.68 -0.30 4.76
CA ALA A 43 -10.57 0.95 4.01
C ALA A 43 -9.60 0.80 2.82
N ASP A 44 -9.99 1.34 1.68
CA ASP A 44 -9.07 1.58 0.58
C ASP A 44 -8.23 2.82 0.92
N SER A 45 -6.92 2.60 1.08
CA SER A 45 -5.90 3.60 1.37
C SER A 45 -5.30 4.23 0.11
N SER A 46 -5.80 3.84 -1.08
CA SER A 46 -5.59 4.61 -2.31
C SER A 46 -6.56 5.79 -2.39
N ASP A 47 -6.42 6.62 -3.42
CA ASP A 47 -7.33 7.74 -3.68
C ASP A 47 -8.64 7.31 -4.41
N ALA A 48 -8.84 6.01 -4.65
CA ALA A 48 -9.94 5.49 -5.47
C ALA A 48 -11.23 5.20 -4.67
N GLY A 49 -11.14 4.99 -3.35
CA GLY A 49 -12.30 4.85 -2.47
C GLY A 49 -13.02 3.49 -2.55
N HIS A 50 -12.33 2.44 -3.00
CA HIS A 50 -12.87 1.09 -3.18
C HIS A 50 -12.93 0.30 -1.87
N ASN A 51 -13.63 0.83 -0.87
CA ASN A 51 -13.72 0.21 0.45
C ASN A 51 -14.32 -1.20 0.39
N GLY A 52 -13.72 -2.11 1.13
CA GLY A 52 -14.26 -3.45 1.37
C GLY A 52 -15.12 -3.49 2.62
N SER A 53 -16.01 -4.46 2.69
CA SER A 53 -16.82 -4.72 3.88
C SER A 53 -16.89 -6.21 4.19
N PHE A 54 -17.06 -6.53 5.46
CA PHE A 54 -17.28 -7.90 5.89
C PHE A 54 -18.78 -8.14 5.93
N THR A 55 -19.25 -9.08 5.11
CA THR A 55 -20.68 -9.39 5.03
C THR A 55 -21.06 -10.55 5.96
N THR A 56 -20.11 -11.44 6.27
CA THR A 56 -20.29 -12.61 7.15
C THR A 56 -18.97 -13.06 7.81
N GLY A 57 -19.06 -13.80 8.92
CA GLY A 57 -17.91 -14.43 9.60
C GLY A 57 -17.33 -13.60 10.75
N ASN A 58 -16.55 -14.25 11.62
CA ASN A 58 -15.79 -13.58 12.67
C ASN A 58 -14.42 -13.24 12.12
N HIS A 59 -14.12 -11.94 12.00
CA HIS A 59 -12.81 -11.46 11.58
C HIS A 59 -12.17 -10.72 12.73
N THR A 60 -10.89 -11.00 12.96
CA THR A 60 -10.14 -10.39 14.05
C THR A 60 -9.05 -9.52 13.46
N TRP A 61 -9.09 -8.25 13.80
CA TRP A 61 -7.98 -7.33 13.57
C TRP A 61 -6.82 -7.71 14.50
N VAL A 62 -5.64 -7.92 13.95
CA VAL A 62 -4.44 -8.36 14.67
C VAL A 62 -3.22 -7.54 14.25
N GLN A 63 -2.09 -7.72 14.93
CA GLN A 63 -0.83 -7.15 14.44
C GLN A 63 -0.39 -7.88 13.17
N GLY A 64 -0.03 -7.10 12.15
CA GLY A 64 0.29 -7.57 10.81
C GLY A 64 1.77 -7.65 10.48
N LYS A 65 2.03 -7.78 9.18
CA LYS A 65 3.34 -7.57 8.57
C LYS A 65 3.73 -6.09 8.64
N PHE A 66 2.78 -5.19 8.38
CA PHE A 66 2.91 -3.74 8.52
C PHE A 66 1.74 -3.21 9.34
N GLY A 67 2.00 -2.75 10.56
CA GLY A 67 0.92 -2.26 11.41
C GLY A 67 -0.07 -3.38 11.79
N GLY A 68 -1.30 -3.27 11.29
CA GLY A 68 -2.39 -4.23 11.46
C GLY A 68 -2.48 -5.26 10.35
N ALA A 69 -3.28 -6.29 10.57
CA ALA A 69 -3.68 -7.26 9.57
C ALA A 69 -5.04 -7.82 9.92
N LEU A 70 -5.60 -8.55 8.97
CA LEU A 70 -6.86 -9.23 9.15
C LEU A 70 -6.64 -10.73 9.26
N LYS A 71 -7.14 -11.32 10.36
CA LYS A 71 -7.16 -12.76 10.59
C LYS A 71 -8.50 -13.35 10.16
N PHE A 72 -8.43 -14.29 9.21
CA PHE A 72 -9.55 -15.07 8.71
C PHE A 72 -9.58 -16.44 9.40
N ASP A 73 -10.77 -16.88 9.81
CA ASP A 73 -11.01 -18.16 10.50
C ASP A 73 -11.64 -19.23 9.58
N GLY A 74 -11.80 -18.93 8.28
CA GLY A 74 -12.53 -19.76 7.33
C GLY A 74 -14.05 -19.50 7.28
N GLY A 75 -14.57 -18.56 8.06
CA GLY A 75 -15.99 -18.24 8.16
C GLY A 75 -16.48 -17.10 7.27
N GLY A 76 -15.60 -16.40 6.55
CA GLY A 76 -16.01 -15.28 5.70
C GLY A 76 -14.92 -14.65 4.85
N GLN A 77 -15.25 -13.50 4.28
CA GLN A 77 -14.41 -12.76 3.35
C GLN A 77 -14.63 -11.25 3.53
N VAL A 78 -13.66 -10.46 3.06
CA VAL A 78 -13.89 -9.05 2.74
C VAL A 78 -14.44 -8.99 1.33
N GLU A 79 -15.58 -8.34 1.14
CA GLU A 79 -16.20 -8.09 -0.16
C GLU A 79 -15.97 -6.65 -0.58
N ILE A 80 -15.42 -6.47 -1.79
CA ILE A 80 -15.29 -5.18 -2.44
C ILE A 80 -16.31 -5.18 -3.60
N PRO A 81 -17.33 -4.30 -3.56
CA PRO A 81 -18.34 -4.20 -4.62
C PRO A 81 -17.71 -4.03 -6.00
N ASP A 82 -18.37 -4.52 -7.04
CA ASP A 82 -17.87 -4.33 -8.41
C ASP A 82 -17.83 -2.85 -8.80
N HIS A 83 -16.80 -2.48 -9.56
CA HIS A 83 -16.60 -1.15 -10.11
C HIS A 83 -15.94 -1.26 -11.49
N ALA A 84 -16.16 -0.27 -12.36
CA ALA A 84 -15.58 -0.24 -13.71
C ALA A 84 -14.04 -0.27 -13.69
N ASP A 85 -13.42 0.24 -12.62
CA ASP A 85 -11.97 0.22 -12.44
C ASP A 85 -11.40 -1.19 -12.30
N PHE A 86 -12.21 -2.21 -12.03
CA PHE A 86 -11.78 -3.61 -11.94
C PHE A 86 -11.95 -4.37 -13.26
N HIS A 87 -12.41 -3.69 -14.32
CA HIS A 87 -12.70 -4.29 -15.61
C HIS A 87 -11.47 -4.29 -16.52
N PHE A 88 -10.35 -4.83 -16.01
CA PHE A 88 -9.08 -4.86 -16.73
C PHE A 88 -9.14 -5.80 -17.92
N GLU A 89 -8.73 -5.37 -19.11
CA GLU A 89 -8.67 -6.25 -20.29
C GLU A 89 -7.25 -6.75 -20.59
N ASP A 90 -6.24 -5.90 -20.45
CA ASP A 90 -4.92 -6.19 -21.01
C ASP A 90 -3.91 -6.66 -19.95
N ALA A 91 -4.00 -6.15 -18.73
CA ALA A 91 -3.06 -6.48 -17.67
C ALA A 91 -3.69 -6.33 -16.27
N VAL A 92 -3.17 -7.09 -15.31
CA VAL A 92 -3.54 -6.97 -13.90
C VAL A 92 -2.40 -7.45 -13.02
N SER A 93 -2.23 -6.83 -11.85
CA SER A 93 -1.42 -7.42 -10.79
C SER A 93 -2.15 -7.39 -9.46
N ILE A 94 -1.95 -8.45 -8.67
CA ILE A 94 -2.42 -8.56 -7.29
C ILE A 94 -1.16 -8.75 -6.44
N ALA A 95 -1.01 -7.97 -5.37
CA ALA A 95 0.07 -8.13 -4.41
C ALA A 95 -0.52 -8.15 -2.99
N LEU A 96 -0.03 -9.04 -2.13
CA LEU A 96 -0.46 -9.11 -0.73
C LEU A 96 0.58 -9.82 0.12
N TRP A 97 0.58 -9.53 1.41
CA TRP A 97 1.24 -10.35 2.41
C TRP A 97 0.25 -11.35 2.99
N ALA A 98 0.69 -12.59 3.16
CA ALA A 98 -0.11 -13.64 3.79
C ALA A 98 0.72 -14.46 4.78
N ASN A 99 0.06 -14.95 5.83
CA ASN A 99 0.59 -15.92 6.77
C ASN A 99 -0.49 -16.99 7.03
N PRO A 100 -0.48 -18.08 6.25
CA PRO A 100 -1.43 -19.18 6.42
C PRO A 100 -1.24 -19.88 7.77
N GLU A 101 -2.30 -20.29 8.44
CA GLU A 101 -2.14 -21.01 9.73
C GLU A 101 -1.79 -22.49 9.54
N ALA A 102 -2.32 -23.11 8.48
CA ALA A 102 -2.19 -24.54 8.24
C ALA A 102 -2.42 -24.87 6.75
N THR A 103 -2.45 -26.17 6.46
CA THR A 103 -3.08 -26.67 5.22
C THR A 103 -4.53 -26.21 5.19
N GLN A 104 -4.95 -25.68 4.05
CA GLN A 104 -6.28 -25.12 3.90
C GLN A 104 -7.31 -26.20 3.59
N GLN A 105 -8.59 -25.87 3.78
CA GLN A 105 -9.67 -26.71 3.30
C GLN A 105 -9.97 -26.34 1.84
N GLY A 106 -9.86 -27.33 0.95
CA GLY A 106 -10.19 -27.15 -0.47
C GLY A 106 -9.37 -26.04 -1.13
N ASP A 107 -9.99 -25.38 -2.11
CA ASP A 107 -9.31 -24.41 -2.96
C ASP A 107 -9.29 -22.99 -2.39
N ALA A 108 -9.04 -22.83 -1.09
CA ALA A 108 -9.10 -21.55 -0.35
C ALA A 108 -8.51 -20.34 -1.08
N LYS A 109 -9.10 -19.14 -0.87
CA LYS A 109 -8.81 -17.93 -1.66
C LYS A 109 -8.07 -16.90 -0.84
N PHE A 110 -6.95 -16.40 -1.35
CA PHE A 110 -6.35 -15.16 -0.83
C PHE A 110 -7.08 -13.95 -1.41
N PHE A 111 -7.24 -13.95 -2.74
CA PHE A 111 -7.90 -12.89 -3.51
C PHE A 111 -8.56 -13.50 -4.73
N ILE A 112 -9.82 -13.14 -5.02
CA ILE A 112 -10.51 -13.52 -6.26
C ILE A 112 -11.42 -12.42 -6.79
N LYS A 113 -11.32 -12.09 -8.08
CA LYS A 113 -12.46 -11.53 -8.82
C LYS A 113 -13.46 -12.66 -9.05
N GLN A 114 -14.68 -12.50 -8.53
CA GLN A 114 -15.68 -13.56 -8.58
C GLN A 114 -15.99 -13.96 -10.03
N LYS A 115 -16.36 -15.22 -10.24
CA LYS A 115 -16.55 -15.80 -11.56
C LYS A 115 -18.01 -15.84 -11.99
N SER A 116 -18.22 -15.75 -13.30
CA SER A 116 -19.39 -16.34 -13.96
C SER A 116 -19.10 -17.80 -14.35
N THR A 117 -18.04 -18.08 -15.13
CA THR A 117 -17.58 -19.45 -15.44
C THR A 117 -16.16 -19.72 -14.93
N TYR A 118 -15.24 -18.79 -15.19
CA TYR A 118 -13.85 -18.78 -14.72
C TYR A 118 -13.56 -17.47 -13.99
N TYR A 119 -12.64 -17.48 -13.04
CA TYR A 119 -12.21 -16.26 -12.34
C TYR A 119 -11.38 -15.41 -13.31
N PRO A 120 -11.72 -14.13 -13.52
CA PRO A 120 -10.90 -13.22 -14.32
C PRO A 120 -9.44 -13.21 -13.87
N TYR A 121 -9.21 -13.09 -12.55
CA TYR A 121 -7.91 -13.15 -11.91
C TYR A 121 -8.02 -13.57 -10.45
N ALA A 122 -7.04 -14.34 -9.95
CA ALA A 122 -6.99 -14.83 -8.58
C ALA A 122 -5.58 -15.22 -8.10
N ILE A 123 -5.47 -15.33 -6.76
CA ILE A 123 -4.45 -16.13 -6.07
C ILE A 123 -5.17 -17.07 -5.10
N GLN A 124 -4.94 -18.38 -5.24
CA GLN A 124 -5.67 -19.38 -4.47
C GLN A 124 -4.89 -20.67 -4.25
N TYR A 125 -5.42 -21.50 -3.35
CA TYR A 125 -4.99 -22.88 -3.18
C TYR A 125 -5.57 -23.80 -4.25
N ASP A 126 -4.89 -24.93 -4.45
CA ASP A 126 -5.44 -26.11 -5.13
C ASP A 126 -6.52 -26.80 -4.29
N SER A 127 -7.24 -27.75 -4.88
CA SER A 127 -8.31 -28.47 -4.19
C SER A 127 -7.84 -29.31 -2.99
N SER A 128 -6.53 -29.50 -2.83
CA SER A 128 -5.95 -30.21 -1.68
C SER A 128 -5.62 -29.27 -0.51
N GLY A 129 -5.62 -27.95 -0.74
CA GLY A 129 -5.24 -26.94 0.25
C GLY A 129 -3.74 -26.90 0.56
N LYS A 130 -2.90 -27.59 -0.23
CA LYS A 130 -1.46 -27.77 0.05
C LYS A 130 -0.55 -26.97 -0.87
N THR A 131 -1.04 -26.58 -2.03
CA THR A 131 -0.25 -25.79 -2.99
C THR A 131 -1.06 -24.60 -3.49
N ILE A 132 -0.34 -23.57 -3.92
CA ILE A 132 -0.84 -22.24 -4.26
C ILE A 132 -0.54 -22.00 -5.74
N TYR A 133 -1.48 -21.41 -6.45
CA TYR A 133 -1.29 -20.95 -7.82
C TYR A 133 -2.01 -19.62 -8.04
N ALA A 134 -1.52 -18.87 -9.02
CA ALA A 134 -2.24 -17.75 -9.56
C ALA A 134 -3.00 -18.16 -10.82
N ASN A 135 -4.11 -17.49 -11.10
CA ASN A 135 -4.77 -17.65 -12.38
C ASN A 135 -5.20 -16.31 -12.97
N ALA A 136 -5.23 -16.27 -14.30
CA ALA A 136 -6.05 -15.36 -15.07
C ALA A 136 -6.88 -16.17 -16.07
N SER A 137 -7.94 -15.58 -16.62
CA SER A 137 -8.70 -16.22 -17.70
C SER A 137 -9.09 -15.23 -18.77
N SER A 138 -9.13 -15.71 -20.00
CA SER A 138 -9.76 -15.05 -21.13
C SER A 138 -11.17 -15.60 -21.37
N ALA A 139 -11.85 -15.11 -22.41
CA ALA A 139 -13.15 -15.63 -22.80
C ALA A 139 -13.10 -17.13 -23.19
N SER A 140 -11.95 -17.63 -23.67
CA SER A 140 -11.82 -18.98 -24.23
C SER A 140 -10.85 -19.90 -23.48
N ALA A 141 -10.09 -19.39 -22.52
CA ALA A 141 -9.08 -20.18 -21.81
C ALA A 141 -8.84 -19.71 -20.37
N GLN A 142 -8.42 -20.63 -19.52
CA GLN A 142 -7.92 -20.34 -18.17
C GLN A 142 -6.43 -20.66 -18.11
N PHE A 143 -5.65 -19.77 -17.51
CA PHE A 143 -4.21 -19.88 -17.37
C PHE A 143 -3.88 -20.00 -15.88
N ASN A 144 -3.61 -21.22 -15.41
CA ASN A 144 -3.16 -21.48 -14.05
C ASN A 144 -1.64 -21.62 -14.06
N THR A 145 -0.94 -20.89 -13.20
CA THR A 145 0.53 -20.97 -13.10
C THR A 145 0.98 -22.38 -12.70
N LYS A 146 2.09 -22.86 -13.27
CA LYS A 146 2.74 -24.12 -12.87
C LYS A 146 4.26 -23.93 -12.74
N PRO A 147 4.97 -24.74 -11.92
CA PRO A 147 4.40 -25.66 -10.92
C PRO A 147 3.63 -24.89 -9.84
N ASN A 148 2.77 -25.56 -9.07
CA ASN A 148 2.15 -24.88 -7.94
C ASN A 148 3.19 -24.66 -6.83
N LEU A 149 3.08 -23.52 -6.16
CA LEU A 149 3.92 -23.15 -5.01
C LEU A 149 3.49 -23.95 -3.77
N ALA A 150 4.44 -24.53 -3.02
CA ALA A 150 4.12 -25.19 -1.76
C ALA A 150 3.57 -24.20 -0.72
N ASN A 151 2.63 -24.63 0.12
CA ASN A 151 2.14 -23.84 1.25
C ASN A 151 3.27 -23.49 2.24
N PHE A 152 3.10 -22.39 2.96
CA PHE A 152 4.09 -21.84 3.90
C PHE A 152 3.44 -21.46 5.25
N PRO A 153 2.90 -22.43 6.00
CA PRO A 153 2.15 -22.13 7.22
C PRO A 153 3.04 -21.53 8.31
N GLY A 154 2.52 -20.53 9.03
CA GLY A 154 3.16 -19.89 10.18
C GLY A 154 4.17 -18.79 9.83
N GLU A 155 4.41 -18.52 8.54
CA GLU A 155 5.38 -17.53 8.08
C GLU A 155 4.74 -16.49 7.16
N TRP A 156 5.16 -15.23 7.29
CA TRP A 156 4.78 -14.19 6.33
C TRP A 156 5.46 -14.42 4.98
N GLY A 157 4.66 -14.52 3.92
CA GLY A 157 5.11 -14.53 2.53
C GLY A 157 4.39 -13.46 1.72
N HIS A 158 5.15 -12.67 0.95
CA HIS A 158 4.56 -11.78 -0.04
C HIS A 158 4.24 -12.58 -1.29
N LEU A 159 2.98 -12.59 -1.69
CA LEU A 159 2.51 -13.18 -2.94
C LEU A 159 2.21 -12.06 -3.93
N CYS A 160 2.72 -12.19 -5.14
CA CYS A 160 2.33 -11.31 -6.24
C CYS A 160 1.98 -12.13 -7.49
N CYS A 161 0.80 -11.87 -8.06
CA CYS A 161 0.39 -12.37 -9.36
C CYS A 161 0.47 -11.23 -10.36
N THR A 162 1.02 -11.49 -11.55
CA THR A 162 0.98 -10.56 -12.69
C THR A 162 0.43 -11.26 -13.92
N TYR A 163 -0.39 -10.55 -14.70
CA TYR A 163 -0.75 -10.91 -16.06
C TYR A 163 -0.57 -9.69 -16.97
N ASP A 164 0.06 -9.90 -18.12
CA ASP A 164 0.43 -8.85 -19.08
C ASP A 164 -0.21 -9.04 -20.47
N GLY A 165 -1.20 -9.92 -20.58
CA GLY A 165 -1.79 -10.31 -21.86
C GLY A 165 -1.05 -11.44 -22.58
N SER A 166 0.07 -11.93 -22.03
CA SER A 166 0.91 -12.98 -22.62
C SER A 166 1.29 -14.12 -21.65
N ALA A 167 1.37 -13.85 -20.34
CA ALA A 167 1.63 -14.88 -19.33
C ALA A 167 1.06 -14.49 -17.97
N VAL A 168 0.62 -15.50 -17.21
CA VAL A 168 0.38 -15.36 -15.76
C VAL A 168 1.64 -15.81 -15.03
N ILE A 169 2.09 -15.01 -14.08
CA ILE A 169 3.28 -15.28 -13.27
C ILE A 169 2.94 -15.12 -11.80
N LEU A 170 3.38 -16.07 -10.98
CA LEU A 170 3.31 -16.00 -9.51
C LEU A 170 4.71 -15.79 -8.94
N TYR A 171 4.83 -14.82 -8.05
CA TYR A 171 6.02 -14.49 -7.29
C TYR A 171 5.79 -14.76 -5.80
N LYS A 172 6.80 -15.32 -5.12
CA LYS A 172 6.88 -15.35 -3.65
C LYS A 172 8.11 -14.57 -3.21
N ASN A 173 7.93 -13.60 -2.32
CA ASN A 173 9.01 -12.76 -1.80
C ASN A 173 9.87 -12.13 -2.92
N GLY A 174 9.22 -11.71 -4.01
CA GLY A 174 9.86 -11.05 -5.15
C GLY A 174 10.60 -11.98 -6.12
N VAL A 175 10.58 -13.28 -5.89
CA VAL A 175 11.16 -14.29 -6.78
C VAL A 175 10.03 -15.00 -7.54
N GLU A 176 10.20 -15.14 -8.85
CA GLU A 176 9.27 -15.90 -9.69
C GLU A 176 9.30 -17.38 -9.27
N VAL A 177 8.14 -17.94 -8.94
CA VAL A 177 8.00 -19.35 -8.50
C VAL A 177 7.18 -20.19 -9.45
N ALA A 178 6.35 -19.57 -10.30
CA ALA A 178 5.52 -20.27 -11.26
C ALA A 178 5.13 -19.36 -12.43
N ARG A 179 5.00 -19.95 -13.62
CA ARG A 179 4.63 -19.23 -14.85
C ARG A 179 3.81 -20.12 -15.76
N THR A 180 2.81 -19.54 -16.42
CA THR A 180 2.12 -20.16 -17.55
C THR A 180 1.92 -19.14 -18.64
N ALA A 181 2.41 -19.44 -19.84
CA ALA A 181 2.13 -18.64 -21.03
C ALA A 181 0.66 -18.80 -21.43
N GLY A 182 0.05 -17.70 -21.85
CA GLY A 182 -1.35 -17.65 -22.22
C GLY A 182 -1.71 -16.23 -22.63
N SER A 183 -2.29 -16.08 -23.81
CA SER A 183 -2.61 -14.78 -24.37
C SER A 183 -4.10 -14.55 -24.53
N GLY A 184 -4.50 -13.29 -24.47
CA GLY A 184 -5.86 -12.85 -24.73
C GLY A 184 -6.33 -11.83 -23.70
N LYS A 185 -7.44 -11.16 -24.01
CA LYS A 185 -8.05 -10.23 -23.08
C LYS A 185 -8.57 -10.96 -21.85
N ILE A 186 -8.30 -10.41 -20.68
CA ILE A 186 -8.88 -10.84 -19.42
C ILE A 186 -10.40 -10.81 -19.57
N ARG A 187 -11.04 -11.87 -19.09
CA ARG A 187 -12.48 -12.00 -19.15
C ARG A 187 -13.17 -10.99 -18.22
N GLN A 188 -14.17 -10.30 -18.74
CA GLN A 188 -14.98 -9.35 -17.97
C GLN A 188 -16.20 -9.99 -17.30
N ASN A 189 -16.58 -9.45 -16.14
CA ASN A 189 -17.86 -9.64 -15.49
C ASN A 189 -18.12 -8.51 -14.47
N THR A 190 -19.35 -8.43 -13.99
CA THR A 190 -19.79 -7.40 -13.02
C THR A 190 -19.95 -7.96 -11.60
N HIS A 191 -19.22 -9.01 -11.25
CA HIS A 191 -19.26 -9.57 -9.90
C HIS A 191 -18.22 -8.90 -8.99
N PRO A 192 -18.43 -8.81 -7.66
CA PRO A 192 -17.42 -8.23 -6.78
C PRO A 192 -16.10 -9.01 -6.83
N PHE A 193 -15.06 -8.48 -6.21
CA PHE A 193 -13.94 -9.31 -5.78
C PHE A 193 -13.91 -9.44 -4.26
N THR A 194 -13.25 -10.48 -3.79
CA THR A 194 -13.19 -10.79 -2.36
C THR A 194 -11.77 -11.13 -1.93
N ILE A 195 -11.46 -10.80 -0.68
CA ILE A 195 -10.21 -11.13 0.02
C ILE A 195 -10.53 -12.19 1.08
N GLY A 196 -9.72 -13.24 1.15
CA GLY A 196 -9.78 -14.29 2.18
C GLY A 196 -10.92 -15.32 2.05
N GLY A 197 -11.72 -15.27 1.00
CA GLY A 197 -12.79 -16.25 0.81
C GLY A 197 -13.57 -16.08 -0.49
N ARG A 198 -14.62 -16.89 -0.65
CA ARG A 198 -15.49 -16.88 -1.83
C ARG A 198 -16.93 -16.57 -1.47
N LEU A 199 -17.52 -15.60 -2.17
CA LEU A 199 -18.86 -15.07 -1.94
C LEU A 199 -19.97 -16.14 -1.77
N THR A 200 -19.90 -17.23 -2.55
CA THR A 200 -20.96 -18.25 -2.58
C THR A 200 -20.82 -19.34 -1.52
N TYR A 201 -19.71 -19.42 -0.78
CA TYR A 201 -19.49 -20.48 0.22
C TYR A 201 -19.25 -19.86 1.60
N THR A 202 -20.17 -20.14 2.51
CA THR A 202 -20.02 -19.73 3.92
C THR A 202 -19.07 -20.66 4.69
N THR A 203 -18.78 -21.86 4.18
CA THR A 203 -17.80 -22.81 4.74
C THR A 203 -17.14 -23.66 3.64
N GLY A 204 -15.93 -24.16 3.91
CA GLY A 204 -15.31 -25.25 3.12
C GLY A 204 -14.26 -24.86 2.07
N ASN A 205 -14.16 -23.58 1.69
CA ASN A 205 -13.16 -23.06 0.73
C ASN A 205 -12.74 -21.61 1.03
N ASN A 206 -12.84 -21.19 2.29
CA ASN A 206 -12.39 -19.88 2.74
C ASN A 206 -11.04 -20.02 3.42
N TYR A 207 -10.26 -18.95 3.40
CA TYR A 207 -8.91 -18.94 3.91
C TYR A 207 -8.90 -18.88 5.43
N THR A 208 -7.93 -19.57 6.03
CA THR A 208 -7.61 -19.54 7.44
C THR A 208 -6.15 -19.09 7.60
N GLY A 209 -5.97 -17.92 8.19
CA GLY A 209 -4.67 -17.25 8.31
C GLY A 209 -4.79 -15.75 8.32
N MET A 210 -3.65 -15.07 8.28
CA MET A 210 -3.58 -13.61 8.23
C MET A 210 -3.31 -13.15 6.79
N ILE A 211 -3.93 -12.04 6.40
CA ILE A 211 -3.64 -11.27 5.17
C ILE A 211 -3.43 -9.82 5.55
N ASP A 212 -2.50 -9.18 4.87
CA ASP A 212 -2.10 -7.80 5.08
C ASP A 212 -1.72 -7.15 3.74
N ASP A 213 -1.84 -5.82 3.67
CA ASP A 213 -1.26 -4.97 2.64
C ASP A 213 -1.61 -5.37 1.19
N VAL A 214 -2.92 -5.57 0.95
CA VAL A 214 -3.46 -6.04 -0.33
C VAL A 214 -3.50 -4.88 -1.32
N ARG A 215 -2.90 -5.05 -2.50
CA ARG A 215 -2.90 -4.08 -3.59
C ARG A 215 -3.37 -4.70 -4.90
N LEU A 216 -4.13 -3.92 -5.66
CA LEU A 216 -4.59 -4.25 -7.00
C LEU A 216 -4.09 -3.21 -8.00
N TYR A 217 -3.52 -3.67 -9.11
CA TYR A 217 -2.99 -2.81 -10.17
C TYR A 217 -3.60 -3.13 -11.53
N SER A 218 -3.81 -2.11 -12.35
CA SER A 218 -4.27 -2.19 -13.75
C SER A 218 -3.15 -2.49 -14.75
N ARG A 219 -1.95 -2.85 -14.26
CA ARG A 219 -0.78 -3.19 -15.06
C ARG A 219 -0.08 -4.42 -14.51
N ALA A 220 0.78 -5.03 -15.32
CA ALA A 220 1.75 -6.01 -14.84
C ALA A 220 2.87 -5.28 -14.07
N LEU A 221 3.12 -5.70 -12.83
CA LEU A 221 4.26 -5.21 -12.06
C LEU A 221 5.56 -5.85 -12.56
N THR A 222 6.62 -5.05 -12.63
CA THR A 222 7.97 -5.57 -12.88
C THR A 222 8.57 -6.16 -11.60
N PRO A 223 9.61 -7.01 -11.67
CA PRO A 223 10.31 -7.47 -10.48
C PRO A 223 10.78 -6.31 -9.57
N GLN A 224 11.21 -5.18 -10.15
CA GLN A 224 11.62 -3.99 -9.40
C GLN A 224 10.44 -3.31 -8.70
N ASP A 225 9.26 -3.26 -9.33
CA ASP A 225 8.05 -2.78 -8.67
C ASP A 225 7.68 -3.68 -7.49
N ILE A 226 7.74 -5.00 -7.69
CA ILE A 226 7.43 -5.98 -6.63
C ILE A 226 8.38 -5.80 -5.43
N GLN A 227 9.67 -5.55 -5.67
CA GLN A 227 10.62 -5.25 -4.60
C GLN A 227 10.23 -3.99 -3.80
N LYS A 228 9.69 -2.96 -4.45
CA LYS A 228 9.20 -1.75 -3.77
C LYS A 228 7.92 -2.02 -2.99
N VAL A 229 6.94 -2.71 -3.59
CA VAL A 229 5.67 -3.08 -2.95
C VAL A 229 5.90 -3.90 -1.68
N MET A 230 6.89 -4.80 -1.69
CA MET A 230 7.28 -5.59 -0.52
C MET A 230 7.85 -4.77 0.65
N GLN A 231 8.29 -3.54 0.43
CA GLN A 231 8.74 -2.66 1.51
C GLN A 231 7.56 -2.09 2.30
N GLY A 232 6.33 -2.27 1.82
CA GLY A 232 5.11 -1.82 2.47
C GLY A 232 4.81 -0.35 2.19
N PRO A 233 3.84 0.24 2.92
CA PRO A 233 3.67 1.69 2.91
C PRO A 233 5.02 2.36 3.17
N PRO A 234 5.40 3.42 2.40
CA PRO A 234 6.55 4.21 2.80
C PRO A 234 6.34 4.63 4.25
N ALA A 235 7.40 4.57 5.06
CA ALA A 235 7.35 5.03 6.44
C ALA A 235 6.62 6.36 6.45
N ALA A 236 5.49 6.41 7.18
CA ALA A 236 4.60 7.55 7.09
C ALA A 236 5.46 8.82 7.33
N ALA A 237 5.30 9.82 6.46
CA ALA A 237 6.01 11.09 6.63
C ALA A 237 5.20 12.01 7.55
N ALA A 238 5.89 12.87 8.29
CA ALA A 238 5.25 14.01 8.92
C ALA A 238 4.50 14.86 7.87
N SER A 239 3.38 15.45 8.24
CA SER A 239 2.47 16.18 7.33
C SER A 239 1.96 17.47 7.96
N LYS A 240 1.17 18.27 7.22
CA LYS A 240 0.57 19.53 7.71
C LYS A 240 1.56 20.45 8.43
N PRO A 241 2.66 20.86 7.79
CA PRO A 241 3.57 21.78 8.41
C PRO A 241 2.91 23.14 8.67
N SER A 242 3.30 23.77 9.76
CA SER A 242 3.07 25.18 10.05
C SER A 242 4.43 25.83 10.30
N PRO A 243 4.80 26.88 9.53
CA PRO A 243 4.09 27.42 8.38
C PRO A 243 3.82 26.40 7.27
N ALA A 244 2.76 26.63 6.49
CA ALA A 244 2.45 25.76 5.36
C ALA A 244 3.57 25.82 4.30
N VAL A 245 3.70 24.74 3.51
CA VAL A 245 4.62 24.72 2.36
C VAL A 245 4.27 25.88 1.43
N GLY A 246 5.29 26.67 1.06
CA GLY A 246 5.12 27.85 0.21
C GLY A 246 4.56 29.09 0.91
N ALA A 247 4.44 29.09 2.25
CA ALA A 247 4.10 30.29 3.00
C ALA A 247 5.15 31.39 2.75
N VAL A 248 4.67 32.60 2.46
CA VAL A 248 5.49 33.81 2.30
C VAL A 248 5.34 34.69 3.54
N ASP A 249 6.27 35.63 3.75
CA ASP A 249 6.27 36.58 4.86
C ASP A 249 6.20 35.92 6.25
N VAL A 250 6.84 34.76 6.37
CA VAL A 250 6.95 34.00 7.61
C VAL A 250 7.91 34.70 8.58
N LEU A 251 7.47 34.91 9.81
CA LEU A 251 8.30 35.44 10.89
C LEU A 251 9.43 34.46 11.26
N ARG A 252 10.62 34.98 11.60
CA ARG A 252 11.81 34.14 11.85
C ARG A 252 11.89 33.58 13.26
N ASP A 253 11.06 34.06 14.18
CA ASP A 253 10.86 33.56 15.54
C ASP A 253 9.64 32.64 15.63
N ILE A 254 9.19 32.10 14.50
CA ILE A 254 8.04 31.20 14.47
C ILE A 254 8.37 29.82 15.03
N VAL A 255 7.45 29.29 15.83
CA VAL A 255 7.44 27.88 16.21
C VAL A 255 7.01 27.06 15.01
N LEU A 256 7.90 26.19 14.54
CA LEU A 256 7.57 25.21 13.50
C LEU A 256 6.68 24.13 14.12
N SER A 257 5.68 23.64 13.41
CA SER A 257 4.91 22.47 13.84
C SER A 257 4.51 21.59 12.68
N TRP A 258 4.16 20.34 12.98
CA TRP A 258 3.70 19.37 11.99
C TRP A 258 2.74 18.38 12.63
N LYS A 259 2.02 17.62 11.81
CA LYS A 259 1.32 16.41 12.22
C LYS A 259 2.30 15.23 12.08
N PRO A 260 2.57 14.47 13.16
CA PRO A 260 3.44 13.32 13.07
C PRO A 260 2.78 12.22 12.24
N ALA A 261 3.62 11.31 11.75
CA ALA A 261 3.16 10.22 10.92
C ALA A 261 2.45 9.12 11.72
N ALA A 262 2.87 8.92 12.97
CA ALA A 262 2.22 8.11 13.98
C ALA A 262 2.43 8.74 15.38
N PRO A 263 1.58 8.44 16.37
CA PRO A 263 1.78 8.91 17.75
C PRO A 263 3.12 8.45 18.32
N GLY A 264 3.82 9.34 19.02
CA GLY A 264 5.09 9.03 19.70
C GLY A 264 6.31 8.90 18.80
N MET A 265 6.23 9.30 17.53
CA MET A 265 7.40 9.39 16.66
C MET A 265 8.26 10.62 16.99
N ALA A 266 9.57 10.41 17.05
CA ALA A 266 10.56 11.48 17.11
C ALA A 266 10.93 11.97 15.71
N HIS A 267 11.24 13.26 15.58
CA HIS A 267 11.53 13.88 14.28
C HIS A 267 12.88 14.60 14.30
N ASP A 268 13.63 14.50 13.20
CA ASP A 268 14.74 15.40 12.94
C ASP A 268 14.28 16.56 12.07
N ILE A 269 14.87 17.73 12.30
CA ILE A 269 14.48 18.97 11.65
C ILE A 269 15.69 19.52 10.92
N TYR A 270 15.53 19.64 9.60
CA TYR A 270 16.52 20.20 8.71
C TYR A 270 15.98 21.52 8.16
N PHE A 271 16.73 22.60 8.33
CA PHE A 271 16.36 23.96 7.92
C PHE A 271 17.54 24.63 7.23
N GLY A 272 17.30 25.20 6.05
CA GLY A 272 18.33 25.87 5.25
C GLY A 272 17.76 26.60 4.04
N THR A 273 18.59 27.45 3.43
CA THR A 273 18.23 28.24 2.24
C THR A 273 18.56 27.53 0.92
N VAL A 274 19.37 26.46 0.97
CA VAL A 274 19.75 25.65 -0.19
C VAL A 274 18.92 24.36 -0.19
N SER A 275 17.97 24.27 -1.13
CA SER A 275 17.05 23.13 -1.21
C SER A 275 17.78 21.78 -1.32
N ALA A 276 18.83 21.68 -2.13
CA ALA A 276 19.58 20.44 -2.33
C ALA A 276 20.29 19.94 -1.06
N ASP A 277 20.66 20.86 -0.17
CA ASP A 277 21.28 20.51 1.11
C ASP A 277 20.23 19.99 2.08
N VAL A 278 19.08 20.67 2.19
CA VAL A 278 17.95 20.24 3.01
C VAL A 278 17.42 18.86 2.58
N THR A 279 17.23 18.65 1.27
CA THR A 279 16.68 17.38 0.75
C THR A 279 17.67 16.21 0.79
N GLY A 280 18.97 16.50 0.85
CA GLY A 280 20.01 15.47 0.81
C GLY A 280 20.73 15.27 2.14
N ALA A 281 20.25 15.90 3.22
CA ALA A 281 20.81 15.77 4.56
C ALA A 281 20.19 14.59 5.32
N ASP A 282 20.99 13.98 6.19
CA ASP A 282 20.54 13.00 7.18
C ASP A 282 21.40 13.12 8.46
N ARG A 283 21.17 12.27 9.46
CA ARG A 283 21.95 12.32 10.72
C ARG A 283 23.45 12.07 10.52
N ALA A 284 23.82 11.24 9.56
CA ALA A 284 25.21 10.90 9.27
C ALA A 284 25.90 11.98 8.41
N ASN A 285 25.13 12.69 7.60
CA ASN A 285 25.58 13.78 6.75
C ASN A 285 24.59 14.96 6.83
N PRO A 286 24.66 15.79 7.89
CA PRO A 286 23.66 16.82 8.15
C PRO A 286 23.76 18.05 7.23
N LYS A 287 24.79 18.14 6.37
CA LYS A 287 25.04 19.25 5.43
C LYS A 287 24.90 20.67 6.00
N GLY A 288 25.12 20.82 7.32
CA GLY A 288 24.96 22.11 8.01
C GLY A 288 23.51 22.59 8.19
N VAL A 289 22.52 21.76 7.85
CA VAL A 289 21.10 22.13 7.89
C VAL A 289 20.33 21.44 9.02
N LEU A 290 20.91 20.49 9.75
CA LEU A 290 20.26 19.87 10.93
C LEU A 290 20.18 20.87 12.11
N VAL A 291 18.96 21.23 12.53
CA VAL A 291 18.70 22.22 13.60
C VAL A 291 18.00 21.63 14.82
N GLY A 292 17.35 20.47 14.68
CA GLY A 292 16.73 19.74 15.79
C GLY A 292 16.83 18.24 15.55
N GLN A 293 17.17 17.46 16.57
CA GLN A 293 17.29 16.01 16.48
C GLN A 293 16.32 15.35 17.46
N ALA A 294 15.70 14.25 17.05
CA ALA A 294 14.83 13.42 17.88
C ALA A 294 13.79 14.22 18.69
N GLN A 295 13.10 15.14 18.02
CA GLN A 295 12.03 15.92 18.60
C GLN A 295 10.79 15.03 18.79
N ASP A 296 10.54 14.64 20.04
CA ASP A 296 9.34 13.88 20.45
C ASP A 296 8.08 14.77 20.44
N ALA A 297 8.26 16.08 20.56
CA ALA A 297 7.22 17.07 20.36
C ALA A 297 6.99 17.32 18.87
N ASN A 298 5.74 17.54 18.48
CA ASN A 298 5.36 17.85 17.09
C ASN A 298 5.54 19.34 16.74
N THR A 299 6.46 19.99 17.46
CA THR A 299 6.76 21.40 17.39
C THR A 299 8.24 21.62 17.61
N TYR A 300 8.80 22.68 17.02
CA TYR A 300 10.15 23.12 17.26
C TYR A 300 10.19 24.63 17.39
N ASP A 301 10.61 25.09 18.55
CA ASP A 301 10.84 26.48 18.87
C ASP A 301 12.35 26.77 18.68
N PRO A 302 12.74 27.53 17.63
CA PRO A 302 14.15 27.80 17.37
C PRO A 302 14.77 28.60 18.52
N PRO A 303 16.01 28.29 18.94
CA PRO A 303 16.73 29.11 19.91
C PRO A 303 17.15 30.43 19.25
N GLY A 304 16.26 31.42 19.27
CA GLY A 304 16.44 32.71 18.60
C GLY A 304 15.80 32.75 17.21
N LEU A 305 16.34 33.60 16.34
CA LEU A 305 15.84 33.71 14.97
C LEU A 305 16.33 32.52 14.13
N LEU A 306 15.44 31.93 13.34
CA LEU A 306 15.83 30.95 12.32
C LEU A 306 16.98 31.53 11.47
N PRO A 307 18.09 30.78 11.33
CA PRO A 307 19.27 31.29 10.67
C PRO A 307 18.96 31.59 9.20
N LEU A 308 19.16 32.84 8.80
CA LEU A 308 19.35 33.15 7.40
C LEU A 308 20.72 32.60 7.02
N GLY A 309 20.79 31.70 6.04
CA GLY A 309 22.06 31.46 5.37
C GLY A 309 22.64 32.82 4.93
N GLN A 310 23.89 33.09 5.31
CA GLN A 310 24.64 34.22 4.76
C GLN A 310 24.95 33.97 3.28
#